data_AF-A0A972A0V3-F1
#
_entry.id   AF-A0A972A0V3-F1
#
_cell.length_a   1.000
_cell.length_b   1.000
_cell.length_c   1.000
_cell.angle_alpha   90.00
_cell.angle_beta   90.00
_cell.angle_gamma   90.00
#
_symmetry.space_group_name_H-M   'P 1'
#
loop_
_entity.id
_entity.type
_entity.pdbx_description
1 polymer ?
#
loop_
_entity_poly.entity_id
_entity_poly.type
_entity_poly.pdbx_seq_one_letter_code
_entity_poly.pdbx_strand_id
1 'polypeptide(L)'
;MDDTLELFAIKDALFEFYHTDLYSASLGLLKAMQYPVKLHSDNVNQKIEEFIYFTVPNKVYYSQEEMRYLNRIETVSFLCELHHSELINNKESSNLDTDSIVFIAIEINSPERDRSVDLYYISQILNKTYDGFVVIIAKSANNIMFSTCIEKNIVFMSEWYNINSSYTDIIPLCAICYSNILGARTIEDFYYELVYGFSREYLLYNESFEFTAYQLFPYIDDFTNYCCITKQQIMEVANQNFNYYKEKYGFDFVEPDNSFAVLLEEDDEWALLIELEDYKSLDEFENCDDFEDKKQYIEYSGLDDEILKDPVKLLNWLKQRYTEKNKKIKYNVNASSNCPEIDVVN
;
A
#
# COMPACT_ATOMS: atom_id res chain seq x y z
N MET A 1 24.02 20.74 16.85
CA MET A 1 25.09 21.51 16.18
C MET A 1 25.53 20.80 14.89
N ASP A 2 25.24 19.50 14.73
CA ASP A 2 25.51 18.73 13.51
C ASP A 2 24.45 18.91 12.41
N ASP A 3 23.17 19.13 12.74
CA ASP A 3 22.08 19.17 11.76
C ASP A 3 22.30 20.24 10.66
N THR A 4 22.94 21.36 11.01
CA THR A 4 23.29 22.40 10.02
C THR A 4 24.37 21.95 9.05
N LEU A 5 25.36 21.16 9.49
CA LEU A 5 26.43 20.64 8.64
C LEU A 5 25.88 19.57 7.68
N GLU A 6 24.99 18.71 8.17
CA GLU A 6 24.29 17.71 7.35
C GLU A 6 23.47 18.39 6.24
N LEU A 7 22.73 19.44 6.59
CA LEU A 7 21.92 20.19 5.65
C LEU A 7 22.75 20.84 4.53
N PHE A 8 23.93 21.37 4.85
CA PHE A 8 24.85 21.90 3.83
C PHE A 8 25.41 20.78 2.94
N ALA A 9 25.83 19.67 3.53
CA ALA A 9 26.36 18.54 2.78
C ALA A 9 25.31 17.95 1.80
N ILE A 10 24.07 17.78 2.25
CA ILE A 10 22.96 17.30 1.40
C ILE A 10 22.71 18.29 0.26
N LYS A 11 22.69 19.60 0.55
CA LYS A 11 22.47 20.60 -0.49
C LYS A 11 23.58 20.61 -1.54
N ASP A 12 24.83 20.54 -1.10
CA ASP A 12 25.97 20.50 -2.02
C ASP A 12 25.91 19.23 -2.89
N ALA A 13 25.56 18.09 -2.28
CA ALA A 13 25.38 16.82 -3.00
C ALA A 13 24.19 16.84 -3.99
N LEU A 14 23.09 17.51 -3.65
CA LEU A 14 22.01 17.75 -4.61
C LEU A 14 22.55 18.55 -5.80
N PHE A 15 23.28 19.63 -5.56
CA PHE A 15 23.82 20.47 -6.61
C PHE A 15 24.76 19.72 -7.57
N GLU A 16 25.41 18.64 -7.11
CA GLU A 16 26.23 17.78 -7.98
C GLU A 16 25.45 17.18 -9.15
N PHE A 17 24.13 16.96 -9.03
CA PHE A 17 23.30 16.47 -10.12
C PHE A 17 23.26 17.38 -11.37
N TYR A 18 23.75 18.63 -11.30
CA TYR A 18 23.96 19.49 -12.47
C TYR A 18 25.30 19.27 -13.18
N HIS A 19 26.28 18.70 -12.48
CA HIS A 19 27.69 18.76 -12.88
C HIS A 19 28.32 17.39 -13.05
N THR A 20 27.75 16.36 -12.46
CA THR A 20 28.24 14.99 -12.50
C THR A 20 27.19 14.05 -13.06
N ASP A 21 27.64 12.85 -13.43
CA ASP A 21 26.76 11.79 -13.88
C ASP A 21 25.86 11.25 -12.75
N LEU A 22 24.76 10.61 -13.14
CA LEU A 22 23.76 10.07 -12.21
C LEU A 22 24.36 9.20 -11.09
N TYR A 23 25.23 8.25 -11.43
CA TYR A 23 25.90 7.39 -10.44
C TYR A 23 26.67 8.22 -9.41
N SER A 24 27.55 9.11 -9.88
CA SER A 24 28.42 9.91 -9.01
C SER A 24 27.61 10.84 -8.11
N ALA A 25 26.60 11.53 -8.66
CA ALA A 25 25.74 12.44 -7.91
C ALA A 25 24.90 11.71 -6.85
N SER A 26 24.26 10.59 -7.22
CA SER A 26 23.46 9.80 -6.28
C SER A 26 24.31 9.17 -5.18
N LEU A 27 25.55 8.75 -5.51
CA LEU A 27 26.50 8.26 -4.51
C LEU A 27 26.97 9.37 -3.57
N GLY A 28 27.19 10.58 -4.11
CA GLY A 28 27.50 11.79 -3.35
C GLY A 28 26.39 12.11 -2.35
N LEU A 29 25.13 12.01 -2.78
CA LEU A 29 23.95 12.20 -1.93
C LEU A 29 23.89 11.17 -0.78
N LEU A 30 24.06 9.88 -1.07
CA LEU A 30 24.07 8.85 -0.03
C LEU A 30 25.20 9.06 0.99
N LYS A 31 26.38 9.49 0.54
CA LYS A 31 27.51 9.84 1.43
C LYS A 31 27.21 11.07 2.28
N ALA A 32 26.58 12.10 1.71
CA ALA A 32 26.15 13.29 2.45
C ALA A 32 25.11 12.94 3.52
N MET A 33 24.24 11.97 3.24
CA MET A 33 23.27 11.39 4.18
C MET A 33 23.89 10.35 5.13
N GLN A 34 25.21 10.20 5.12
CA GLN A 34 26.02 9.36 6.01
C GLN A 34 25.81 7.85 5.90
N TYR A 35 25.26 7.36 4.78
CA TYR A 35 25.14 5.92 4.56
C TYR A 35 26.52 5.27 4.39
N PRO A 36 26.72 4.03 4.88
CA PRO A 36 27.98 3.31 4.78
C PRO A 36 28.18 2.74 3.35
N VAL A 37 28.42 3.62 2.39
CA VAL A 37 28.52 3.24 0.98
C VAL A 37 29.88 2.63 0.64
N LYS A 38 29.88 1.39 0.13
CA LYS A 38 31.07 0.75 -0.45
C LYS A 38 31.16 1.02 -1.94
N LEU A 39 32.31 1.53 -2.38
CA LEU A 39 32.59 1.77 -3.79
C LEU A 39 32.89 0.44 -4.49
N HIS A 40 32.13 0.14 -5.53
CA HIS A 40 32.43 -0.93 -6.47
C HIS A 40 32.96 -0.33 -7.77
N SER A 41 34.12 -0.80 -8.23
CA SER A 41 34.82 -0.26 -9.41
C SER A 41 34.06 -0.44 -10.73
N ASP A 42 33.06 -1.32 -10.74
CA ASP A 42 32.41 -1.79 -11.96
C ASP A 42 31.01 -1.17 -12.16
N ASN A 43 30.56 -0.36 -11.19
CA ASN A 43 29.27 0.32 -11.25
C ASN A 43 29.40 1.58 -12.09
N VAL A 44 28.63 1.65 -13.17
CA VAL A 44 28.57 2.78 -14.09
C VAL A 44 27.13 3.02 -14.52
N ASN A 45 26.87 4.21 -15.04
CA ASN A 45 25.63 4.53 -15.74
C ASN A 45 25.43 3.56 -16.91
N GLN A 46 24.29 2.89 -16.93
CA GLN A 46 23.91 1.92 -17.95
C GLN A 46 22.54 2.26 -18.53
N LYS A 47 22.27 1.72 -19.71
CA LYS A 47 20.90 1.65 -20.23
C LYS A 47 20.13 0.57 -19.49
N ILE A 48 18.80 0.72 -19.46
CA ILE A 48 17.93 -0.21 -18.73
C ILE A 48 18.05 -1.66 -19.24
N GLU A 49 18.24 -1.86 -20.54
CA GLU A 49 18.38 -3.19 -21.11
C GLU A 49 19.70 -3.86 -20.71
N GLU A 50 20.78 -3.08 -20.66
CA GLU A 50 22.09 -3.57 -20.21
C GLU A 50 22.06 -3.88 -18.72
N PHE A 51 21.43 -3.02 -17.93
CA PHE A 51 21.26 -3.21 -16.49
C PHE A 51 20.50 -4.47 -16.15
N ILE A 52 19.36 -4.70 -16.81
CA ILE A 52 18.55 -5.92 -16.63
C ILE A 52 19.33 -7.17 -17.05
N TYR A 53 20.17 -7.08 -18.07
CA TYR A 53 20.91 -8.23 -18.59
C TYR A 53 22.14 -8.59 -17.75
N PHE A 54 22.90 -7.59 -17.28
CA PHE A 54 24.20 -7.77 -16.63
C PHE A 54 24.20 -7.62 -15.11
N THR A 55 23.34 -6.75 -14.57
CA THR A 55 23.44 -6.29 -13.17
C THR A 55 22.38 -6.92 -12.28
N VAL A 56 21.17 -7.12 -12.81
CA VAL A 56 20.06 -7.70 -12.06
C VAL A 56 20.32 -9.18 -11.72
N PRO A 57 20.17 -9.60 -10.45
CA PRO A 57 20.40 -10.99 -10.05
C PRO A 57 19.31 -11.93 -10.57
N ASN A 58 18.04 -11.51 -10.50
CA ASN A 58 16.90 -12.34 -10.86
C ASN A 58 16.39 -12.04 -12.27
N LYS A 59 16.51 -13.04 -13.16
CA LYS A 59 16.02 -12.94 -14.53
C LYS A 59 14.51 -13.12 -14.56
N VAL A 60 13.80 -12.02 -14.37
CA VAL A 60 12.33 -11.94 -14.44
C VAL A 60 11.88 -11.69 -15.88
N TYR A 61 10.72 -12.23 -16.25
CA TYR A 61 10.06 -11.92 -17.52
C TYR A 61 9.21 -10.67 -17.37
N TYR A 62 9.43 -9.68 -18.24
CA TYR A 62 8.63 -8.47 -18.29
C TYR A 62 7.55 -8.58 -19.36
N SER A 63 6.35 -8.16 -19.01
CA SER A 63 5.26 -7.96 -19.96
C SER A 63 5.55 -6.76 -20.89
N GLN A 64 4.82 -6.67 -21.99
CA GLN A 64 4.95 -5.54 -22.92
C GLN A 64 4.61 -4.20 -22.26
N GLU A 65 3.70 -4.19 -21.29
CA GLU A 65 3.33 -2.98 -20.54
C GLU A 65 4.43 -2.55 -19.59
N GLU A 66 5.03 -3.48 -18.85
CA GLU A 66 6.18 -3.20 -17.98
C GLU A 66 7.38 -2.67 -18.77
N MET A 67 7.64 -3.25 -19.95
CA MET A 67 8.68 -2.75 -20.84
C MET A 67 8.42 -1.32 -21.32
N ARG A 68 7.17 -0.88 -21.46
CA ARG A 68 6.86 0.52 -21.82
C ARG A 68 7.28 1.48 -20.72
N TYR A 69 7.13 1.10 -19.45
CA TYR A 69 7.56 1.92 -18.32
C TYR A 69 9.08 1.90 -18.17
N LEU A 70 9.71 0.73 -18.28
CA LEU A 70 11.17 0.60 -18.25
C LEU A 70 11.84 1.41 -19.36
N ASN A 71 11.26 1.48 -20.55
CA ASN A 71 11.78 2.28 -21.66
C ASN A 71 11.72 3.81 -21.43
N ARG A 72 11.03 4.28 -20.37
CA ARG A 72 11.08 5.70 -19.95
C ARG A 72 12.32 6.01 -19.13
N ILE A 73 13.08 5.00 -18.70
CA ILE A 73 14.35 5.16 -18.00
C ILE A 73 15.43 5.47 -19.04
N GLU A 74 16.01 6.66 -18.97
CA GLU A 74 17.13 7.08 -19.81
C GLU A 74 18.44 6.44 -19.34
N THR A 75 18.67 6.49 -18.03
CA THR A 75 19.89 5.98 -17.40
C THR A 75 19.53 5.29 -16.08
N VAL A 76 20.20 4.17 -15.79
CA VAL A 76 20.10 3.45 -14.50
C VAL A 76 21.49 3.14 -13.97
N SER A 77 21.65 3.16 -12.66
CA SER A 77 22.92 2.85 -11.98
C SER A 77 22.66 2.12 -10.67
N PHE A 78 23.32 0.99 -10.47
CA PHE A 78 23.38 0.35 -9.16
C PHE A 78 24.38 1.12 -8.28
N LEU A 79 23.95 1.55 -7.10
CA LEU A 79 24.77 2.38 -6.21
C LEU A 79 25.53 1.50 -5.22
N CYS A 80 24.79 0.81 -4.36
CA CYS A 80 25.32 -0.07 -3.32
C CYS A 80 24.23 -1.00 -2.79
N GLU A 81 24.67 -2.04 -2.09
CA GLU A 81 23.83 -2.95 -1.32
C GLU A 81 24.28 -2.89 0.15
N LEU A 82 23.33 -2.62 1.05
CA LEU A 82 23.59 -2.52 2.48
C LEU A 82 23.16 -3.81 3.17
N HIS A 83 24.12 -4.45 3.84
CA HIS A 83 23.89 -5.65 4.63
C HIS A 83 23.83 -5.36 6.13
N HIS A 84 23.28 -6.30 6.90
CA HIS A 84 23.13 -6.19 8.37
C HIS A 84 24.45 -5.82 9.05
N SER A 85 25.53 -6.49 8.63
CA SER A 85 26.88 -6.30 9.18
C SER A 85 27.45 -4.88 8.99
N GLU A 86 26.90 -4.10 8.06
CA GLU A 86 27.33 -2.74 7.75
C GLU A 86 26.49 -1.70 8.50
N LEU A 87 25.22 -2.03 8.79
CA LEU A 87 24.27 -1.15 9.44
C LEU A 87 24.29 -1.28 10.97
N ILE A 88 24.47 -2.49 11.49
CA ILE A 88 24.28 -2.80 12.92
C ILE A 88 25.54 -3.47 13.47
N ASN A 89 26.20 -2.82 14.43
CA ASN A 89 27.42 -3.28 15.11
C ASN A 89 27.17 -4.46 16.09
N ASN A 90 26.29 -5.41 15.77
CA ASN A 90 26.05 -6.59 16.60
C ASN A 90 26.85 -7.79 16.10
N LYS A 91 27.88 -8.15 16.86
CA LYS A 91 28.72 -9.35 16.64
C LYS A 91 28.02 -10.68 16.93
N GLU A 92 26.72 -10.67 17.26
CA GLU A 92 26.00 -11.82 17.81
C GLU A 92 24.78 -12.30 16.98
N SER A 93 24.51 -11.76 15.79
CA SER A 93 23.52 -12.40 14.89
C SER A 93 24.17 -13.58 14.17
N SER A 94 24.19 -14.71 14.85
CA SER A 94 24.44 -16.02 14.24
C SER A 94 23.34 -16.32 13.22
N ASN A 95 23.72 -16.44 11.95
CA ASN A 95 23.03 -17.18 10.89
C ASN A 95 21.52 -16.90 10.73
N LEU A 96 21.12 -15.97 9.83
CA LEU A 96 20.09 -16.18 8.80
C LEU A 96 19.59 -14.89 8.10
N ASP A 97 20.03 -13.69 8.50
CA ASP A 97 19.53 -12.46 7.83
C ASP A 97 20.19 -12.32 6.45
N THR A 98 19.53 -12.87 5.44
CA THR A 98 19.83 -12.70 4.00
C THR A 98 19.33 -11.37 3.45
N ASP A 99 18.60 -10.61 4.26
CA ASP A 99 17.99 -9.38 3.80
C ASP A 99 19.08 -8.36 3.49
N SER A 100 18.83 -7.52 2.51
CA SER A 100 19.71 -6.42 2.13
C SER A 100 18.87 -5.29 1.56
N ILE A 101 19.40 -4.08 1.61
CA ILE A 101 18.79 -2.91 0.99
C ILE A 101 19.64 -2.52 -0.20
N VAL A 102 19.08 -2.66 -1.39
CA VAL A 102 19.69 -2.29 -2.65
C VAL A 102 19.29 -0.87 -3.02
N PHE A 103 20.28 -0.01 -3.24
CA PHE A 103 20.07 1.35 -3.73
C PHE A 103 20.34 1.43 -5.23
N ILE A 104 19.37 1.96 -5.98
CA ILE A 104 19.45 2.14 -7.43
C ILE A 104 19.15 3.60 -7.75
N ALA A 105 19.95 4.21 -8.61
CA ALA A 105 19.62 5.51 -9.20
C ALA A 105 19.03 5.32 -10.60
N ILE A 106 17.98 6.08 -10.92
CA ILE A 106 17.41 6.13 -12.27
C ILE A 106 17.18 7.56 -12.72
N GLU A 107 17.32 7.81 -14.02
CA GLU A 107 16.89 9.04 -14.67
C GLU A 107 15.68 8.72 -15.56
N ILE A 108 14.57 9.40 -15.31
CA ILE A 108 13.31 9.17 -16.01
C ILE A 108 13.07 10.31 -17.00
N ASN A 109 12.91 9.94 -18.26
CA ASN A 109 12.53 10.84 -19.34
C ASN A 109 11.01 10.84 -19.52
N SER A 110 10.32 11.46 -18.57
CA SER A 110 8.87 11.60 -18.56
C SER A 110 8.44 13.06 -18.44
N PRO A 111 7.29 13.45 -19.02
CA PRO A 111 6.73 14.76 -18.76
C PRO A 111 6.38 14.90 -17.27
N GLU A 112 6.45 16.12 -16.75
CA GLU A 112 6.15 16.42 -15.33
C GLU A 112 4.78 15.90 -14.89
N ARG A 113 3.82 15.84 -15.83
CA ARG A 113 2.48 15.33 -15.56
C ARG A 113 2.43 13.83 -15.19
N ASP A 114 3.33 13.04 -15.75
CA ASP A 114 3.26 11.57 -15.66
C ASP A 114 4.41 10.98 -14.83
N ARG A 115 5.40 11.79 -14.45
CA ARG A 115 6.65 11.32 -13.79
C ARG A 115 6.41 10.49 -12.53
N SER A 116 5.42 10.86 -11.70
CA SER A 116 5.13 10.16 -10.44
C SER A 116 4.43 8.83 -10.70
N VAL A 117 3.52 8.79 -11.68
CA VAL A 117 2.82 7.57 -12.10
C VAL A 117 3.80 6.59 -12.75
N ASP A 118 4.70 7.09 -13.61
CA ASP A 118 5.72 6.25 -14.22
C ASP A 118 6.67 5.66 -13.19
N LEU A 119 7.12 6.48 -12.24
CA LEU A 119 7.98 6.03 -11.15
C LEU A 119 7.27 5.02 -10.24
N TYR A 120 5.98 5.18 -10.00
CA TYR A 120 5.18 4.19 -9.27
C TYR A 120 5.29 2.80 -9.92
N TYR A 121 4.96 2.68 -11.21
CA TYR A 121 5.04 1.41 -11.91
C TYR A 121 6.49 0.90 -12.09
N ILE A 122 7.45 1.79 -12.36
CA ILE A 122 8.88 1.42 -12.42
C ILE A 122 9.34 0.81 -11.10
N SER A 123 8.90 1.38 -9.96
CA SER A 123 9.28 0.88 -8.63
C SER A 123 8.75 -0.53 -8.40
N GLN A 124 7.50 -0.79 -8.76
CA GLN A 124 6.93 -2.15 -8.70
C GLN A 124 7.70 -3.13 -9.58
N ILE A 125 8.12 -2.70 -10.78
CA ILE A 125 8.84 -3.56 -11.73
C ILE A 125 10.24 -3.88 -11.22
N LEU A 126 11.01 -2.87 -10.81
CA LEU A 126 12.38 -3.05 -10.33
C LEU A 126 12.43 -3.84 -9.03
N ASN A 127 11.42 -3.71 -8.15
CA ASN A 127 11.37 -4.49 -6.92
C ASN A 127 11.20 -6.00 -7.18
N LYS A 128 10.59 -6.42 -8.30
CA LYS A 128 10.51 -7.85 -8.68
C LYS A 128 11.88 -8.46 -8.97
N THR A 129 12.89 -7.63 -9.23
CA THR A 129 14.18 -8.06 -9.75
C THR A 129 15.21 -8.38 -8.67
N TYR A 130 14.87 -8.09 -7.41
CA TYR A 130 15.68 -8.38 -6.23
C TYR A 130 14.84 -9.15 -5.21
N ASP A 131 15.47 -10.02 -4.44
CA ASP A 131 14.80 -10.75 -3.35
C ASP A 131 14.75 -9.94 -2.04
N GLY A 132 15.49 -8.83 -1.96
CA GLY A 132 15.54 -7.92 -0.82
C GLY A 132 14.81 -6.59 -1.05
N PHE A 133 15.07 -5.62 -0.18
CA PHE A 133 14.47 -4.29 -0.25
C PHE A 133 15.15 -3.43 -1.31
N VAL A 134 14.39 -2.71 -2.14
CA VAL A 134 14.94 -1.86 -3.20
C VAL A 134 14.52 -0.41 -3.03
N VAL A 135 15.48 0.47 -2.76
CA VAL A 135 15.28 1.93 -2.71
C VAL A 135 15.79 2.57 -3.99
N ILE A 136 14.92 3.34 -4.64
CA ILE A 136 15.19 4.00 -5.91
C ILE A 136 15.34 5.50 -5.66
N ILE A 137 16.46 6.06 -6.12
CA ILE A 137 16.69 7.50 -6.22
C ILE A 137 16.42 7.89 -7.67
N ALA A 138 15.26 8.48 -7.93
CA ALA A 138 14.87 8.88 -9.26
C ALA A 138 15.16 10.35 -9.52
N LYS A 139 15.72 10.66 -10.69
CA LYS A 139 15.91 12.00 -11.22
C LYS A 139 14.93 12.24 -12.37
N SER A 140 14.25 13.38 -12.35
CA SER A 140 13.43 13.86 -13.47
C SER A 140 13.65 15.36 -13.64
N ALA A 141 14.25 15.74 -14.78
CA ALA A 141 14.71 17.09 -15.05
C ALA A 141 15.59 17.61 -13.89
N ASN A 142 15.12 18.64 -13.17
CA ASN A 142 15.81 19.30 -12.06
C ASN A 142 15.29 18.86 -10.68
N ASN A 143 14.58 17.73 -10.59
CA ASN A 143 14.04 17.22 -9.33
C ASN A 143 14.51 15.79 -9.09
N ILE A 144 14.61 15.43 -7.81
CA ILE A 144 14.85 14.07 -7.37
C ILE A 144 13.76 13.57 -6.43
N MET A 145 13.57 12.26 -6.35
CA MET A 145 12.60 11.62 -5.46
C MET A 145 13.14 10.26 -5.00
N PHE A 146 12.86 9.90 -3.75
CA PHE A 146 13.06 8.56 -3.24
C PHE A 146 11.77 7.75 -3.43
N SER A 147 11.90 6.53 -3.90
CA SER A 147 10.78 5.61 -4.09
C SER A 147 11.17 4.21 -3.66
N THR A 148 10.23 3.45 -3.15
CA THR A 148 10.45 2.07 -2.74
C THR A 148 9.15 1.29 -2.83
N CYS A 149 9.25 -0.03 -2.88
CA CYS A 149 8.09 -0.90 -2.93
C CYS A 149 8.11 -1.88 -1.75
N ILE A 150 7.04 -1.89 -0.97
CA ILE A 150 6.83 -2.81 0.15
C ILE A 150 5.91 -3.95 -0.33
N GLU A 151 5.91 -5.06 0.41
CA GLU A 151 5.05 -6.23 0.21
C GLU A 151 3.65 -5.88 -0.32
N LYS A 152 3.15 -6.71 -1.26
CA LYS A 152 1.91 -6.48 -2.04
C LYS A 152 1.99 -5.36 -3.10
N ASN A 153 3.19 -5.03 -3.57
CA ASN A 153 3.43 -4.02 -4.61
C ASN A 153 2.97 -2.60 -4.22
N ILE A 154 2.93 -2.28 -2.92
CA ILE A 154 2.57 -0.96 -2.44
C ILE A 154 3.81 -0.07 -2.55
N VAL A 155 3.72 0.98 -3.37
CA VAL A 155 4.83 1.90 -3.58
C VAL A 155 4.72 3.10 -2.66
N PHE A 156 5.82 3.38 -1.99
CA PHE A 156 6.01 4.54 -1.15
C PHE A 156 6.98 5.50 -1.84
N MET A 157 6.65 6.79 -1.81
CA MET A 157 7.33 7.82 -2.58
C MET A 157 7.51 9.08 -1.73
N SER A 158 8.64 9.77 -1.91
CA SER A 158 8.89 11.06 -1.29
C SER A 158 8.30 12.23 -2.08
N GLU A 159 8.48 13.43 -1.55
CA GLU A 159 8.32 14.65 -2.33
C GLU A 159 9.35 14.70 -3.48
N TRP A 160 9.03 15.48 -4.52
CA TRP A 160 10.01 15.87 -5.52
C TRP A 160 10.85 17.02 -4.98
N TYR A 161 12.11 16.74 -4.64
CA TYR A 161 13.06 17.74 -4.18
C TYR A 161 13.73 18.41 -5.38
N ASN A 162 13.51 19.71 -5.53
CA ASN A 162 14.22 20.47 -6.55
C ASN A 162 15.71 20.53 -6.21
N ILE A 163 16.58 20.29 -7.18
CA ILE A 163 18.02 20.33 -7.00
C ILE A 163 18.51 21.74 -6.59
N ASN A 164 17.81 22.79 -7.03
CA ASN A 164 18.04 24.19 -6.66
C ASN A 164 17.12 24.67 -5.52
N SER A 165 16.53 23.75 -4.76
CA SER A 165 15.60 24.09 -3.69
C SER A 165 16.26 24.90 -2.57
N SER A 166 15.38 25.54 -1.78
CA SER A 166 15.81 26.24 -0.58
C SER A 166 16.15 25.24 0.53
N TYR A 167 16.87 25.71 1.55
CA TYR A 167 17.23 24.85 2.68
C TYR A 167 16.02 24.27 3.41
N THR A 168 14.86 24.94 3.42
CA THR A 168 13.66 24.45 4.10
C THR A 168 13.06 23.23 3.43
N ASP A 169 13.19 23.15 2.10
CA ASP A 169 12.55 22.09 1.31
C ASP A 169 13.30 20.76 1.43
N ILE A 170 14.58 20.81 1.85
CA ILE A 170 15.45 19.64 2.01
C ILE A 170 15.56 19.17 3.47
N ILE A 171 14.96 19.88 4.44
CA ILE A 171 14.93 19.44 5.85
C ILE A 171 14.38 18.03 6.00
N PRO A 172 13.32 17.61 5.27
CA PRO A 172 12.82 16.24 5.37
C PRO A 172 13.88 15.17 5.01
N LEU A 173 14.84 15.49 4.13
CA LEU A 173 15.94 14.57 3.79
C LEU A 173 16.91 14.35 4.97
N CYS A 174 17.01 15.29 5.90
CA CYS A 174 17.81 15.10 7.11
C CYS A 174 17.20 14.04 8.03
N ALA A 175 15.87 13.90 8.07
CA ALA A 175 15.19 12.94 8.93
C ALA A 175 15.55 11.48 8.57
N ILE A 176 15.87 11.23 7.30
CA ILE A 176 16.26 9.92 6.78
C ILE A 176 17.78 9.72 6.69
N CYS A 177 18.61 10.64 7.22
CA CYS A 177 20.04 10.40 7.35
C CYS A 177 20.31 9.15 8.19
N TYR A 178 21.36 8.40 7.85
CA TYR A 178 21.73 7.19 8.57
C TYR A 178 21.95 7.44 10.08
N SER A 179 22.51 8.60 10.44
CA SER A 179 22.71 9.03 11.84
C SER A 179 21.42 9.21 12.64
N ASN A 180 20.30 9.48 11.98
CA ASN A 180 19.04 9.84 12.61
C ASN A 180 18.07 8.65 12.73
N ILE A 181 18.30 7.57 11.97
CA ILE A 181 17.57 6.30 12.10
C ILE A 181 18.20 5.49 13.25
N LEU A 182 17.94 5.95 14.48
CA LEU A 182 18.51 5.37 15.70
C LEU A 182 17.61 4.27 16.27
N GLY A 183 18.14 3.06 16.41
CA GLY A 183 17.50 1.99 17.19
C GLY A 183 16.99 0.79 16.40
N ALA A 184 17.14 0.78 15.06
CA ALA A 184 16.84 -0.38 14.24
C ALA A 184 17.69 -1.61 14.66
N ARG A 185 17.05 -2.75 14.87
CA ARG A 185 17.72 -4.00 15.31
C ARG A 185 17.92 -4.99 14.16
N THR A 186 17.13 -4.84 13.11
CA THR A 186 17.21 -5.60 11.86
C THR A 186 17.33 -4.65 10.67
N ILE A 187 17.66 -5.20 9.50
CA ILE A 187 17.64 -4.44 8.24
C ILE A 187 16.22 -4.01 7.90
N GLU A 188 15.26 -4.89 8.15
CA GLU A 188 13.84 -4.62 7.95
C GLU A 188 13.36 -3.44 8.80
N ASP A 189 13.71 -3.38 10.09
CA ASP A 189 13.39 -2.23 10.96
C ASP A 189 13.97 -0.94 10.37
N PHE A 190 15.25 -0.98 9.95
CA PHE A 190 15.92 0.18 9.37
C PHE A 190 15.23 0.63 8.08
N TYR A 191 14.85 -0.32 7.23
CA TYR A 191 14.15 -0.06 5.99
C TYR A 191 12.78 0.57 6.23
N TYR A 192 11.98 0.06 7.17
CA TYR A 192 10.67 0.66 7.47
C TYR A 192 10.78 2.07 8.06
N GLU A 193 11.77 2.33 8.93
CA GLU A 193 12.04 3.69 9.43
C GLU A 193 12.46 4.63 8.29
N LEU A 194 13.28 4.14 7.36
CA LEU A 194 13.65 4.88 6.15
C LEU A 194 12.40 5.20 5.31
N VAL A 195 11.55 4.21 5.03
CA VAL A 195 10.31 4.41 4.26
C VAL A 195 9.40 5.40 4.98
N TYR A 196 9.23 5.24 6.29
CA TYR A 196 8.39 6.11 7.10
C TYR A 196 8.87 7.57 7.03
N GLY A 197 10.18 7.80 7.10
CA GLY A 197 10.76 9.13 7.12
C GLY A 197 10.64 9.91 5.80
N PHE A 198 10.63 9.25 4.64
CA PHE A 198 10.52 9.97 3.35
C PHE A 198 9.13 9.98 2.74
N SER A 199 8.24 9.06 3.12
CA SER A 199 6.97 8.86 2.42
C SER A 199 6.00 10.02 2.58
N ARG A 200 5.24 10.29 1.52
CA ARG A 200 4.12 11.24 1.56
C ARG A 200 3.04 10.78 2.55
N GLU A 201 2.42 11.75 3.22
CA GLU A 201 1.41 11.53 4.26
C GLU A 201 0.29 10.57 3.84
N TYR A 202 -0.24 10.72 2.63
CA TYR A 202 -1.35 9.91 2.12
C TYR A 202 -0.96 8.47 1.76
N LEU A 203 0.34 8.19 1.61
CA LEU A 203 0.85 6.82 1.39
C LEU A 203 1.13 6.12 2.72
N LEU A 204 1.55 6.87 3.74
CA LEU A 204 1.75 6.36 5.11
C LEU A 204 0.43 5.98 5.77
N TYR A 205 -0.55 6.87 5.66
CA TYR A 205 -1.87 6.72 6.24
C TYR A 205 -2.85 6.41 5.14
N ASN A 206 -2.69 5.26 4.49
CA ASN A 206 -3.70 4.75 3.58
C ASN A 206 -5.03 4.74 4.33
N GLU A 207 -6.01 5.48 3.80
CA GLU A 207 -7.30 5.63 4.45
C GLU A 207 -8.04 4.30 4.46
N SER A 208 -7.93 3.57 5.56
CA SER A 208 -8.81 2.46 5.86
C SER A 208 -10.09 2.99 6.50
N PHE A 209 -11.17 2.21 6.36
CA PHE A 209 -12.43 2.53 7.03
C PHE A 209 -12.23 2.65 8.54
N GLU A 210 -11.45 1.74 9.13
CA GLU A 210 -11.12 1.73 10.56
C GLU A 210 -10.34 2.98 10.95
N PHE A 211 -9.28 3.33 10.21
CA PHE A 211 -8.47 4.51 10.50
C PHE A 211 -9.31 5.80 10.46
N THR A 212 -10.15 5.94 9.44
CA THR A 212 -11.05 7.10 9.30
C THR A 212 -12.12 7.12 10.39
N ALA A 213 -12.68 5.96 10.74
CA ALA A 213 -13.62 5.84 11.84
C ALA A 213 -12.97 6.24 13.18
N TYR A 214 -11.74 5.78 13.45
CA TYR A 214 -10.98 6.16 14.65
C TYR A 214 -10.66 7.67 14.70
N GLN A 215 -10.37 8.32 13.57
CA GLN A 215 -10.19 9.77 13.52
C GLN A 215 -11.49 10.55 13.79
N LEU A 216 -12.63 9.98 13.39
CA LEU A 216 -13.95 10.57 13.58
C LEU A 216 -14.52 10.31 14.98
N PHE A 217 -13.96 9.33 15.71
CA PHE A 217 -14.28 9.16 17.11
C PHE A 217 -13.77 10.40 17.88
N PRO A 218 -14.64 11.10 18.62
CA PRO A 218 -14.17 12.11 19.54
C PRO A 218 -13.20 11.47 20.54
N TYR A 219 -12.17 12.19 20.98
CA TYR A 219 -11.48 11.86 22.22
C TYR A 219 -12.53 11.96 23.34
N ILE A 220 -13.13 10.82 23.72
CA ILE A 220 -14.21 10.76 24.71
C ILE A 220 -13.60 10.97 26.09
N ASP A 221 -13.64 12.20 26.58
CA ASP A 221 -13.51 12.50 28.02
C ASP A 221 -14.87 12.34 28.75
N ASP A 222 -15.99 12.23 28.03
CA ASP A 222 -17.33 12.11 28.63
C ASP A 222 -18.20 11.09 27.89
N PHE A 223 -18.36 9.91 28.50
CA PHE A 223 -19.19 8.77 28.06
C PHE A 223 -20.72 9.03 28.08
N THR A 224 -21.17 10.28 27.94
CA THR A 224 -22.59 10.62 28.18
C THR A 224 -23.45 10.75 26.93
N ASN A 225 -22.87 10.81 25.72
CA ASN A 225 -23.65 10.85 24.48
C ASN A 225 -23.17 9.78 23.50
N TYR A 226 -24.05 8.83 23.18
CA TYR A 226 -23.86 7.89 22.08
C TYR A 226 -23.65 8.67 20.78
N CYS A 227 -22.40 8.73 20.30
CA CYS A 227 -22.07 9.31 19.02
C CYS A 227 -22.05 8.18 17.99
N CYS A 228 -23.12 8.08 17.19
CA CYS A 228 -23.21 7.09 16.12
C CYS A 228 -22.56 7.69 14.86
N ILE A 229 -21.37 7.21 14.48
CA ILE A 229 -20.74 7.58 13.20
C ILE A 229 -21.34 6.70 12.11
N THR A 230 -21.88 7.32 11.05
CA THR A 230 -22.45 6.59 9.91
C THR A 230 -21.42 6.29 8.84
N LYS A 231 -21.62 5.21 8.07
CA LYS A 231 -20.79 4.87 6.89
C LYS A 231 -20.70 6.04 5.89
N GLN A 232 -21.78 6.79 5.71
CA GLN A 232 -21.80 7.97 4.83
C GLN A 232 -20.85 9.07 5.31
N GLN A 233 -20.81 9.36 6.61
CA GLN A 233 -19.88 10.35 7.17
C GLN A 233 -18.42 9.91 7.01
N ILE A 234 -18.13 8.62 7.20
CA ILE A 234 -16.79 8.06 6.96
C ILE A 234 -16.39 8.20 5.48
N MET A 235 -17.31 7.89 4.56
CA MET A 235 -17.09 8.08 3.12
C MET A 235 -16.90 9.55 2.74
N GLU A 236 -17.66 10.47 3.34
CA GLU A 236 -17.50 11.90 3.08
C GLU A 236 -16.13 12.41 3.51
N VAL A 237 -15.67 11.99 4.69
CA VAL A 237 -14.36 12.40 5.24
C VAL A 237 -13.22 11.80 4.43
N ALA A 238 -13.30 10.51 4.08
CA ALA A 238 -12.32 9.87 3.21
C ALA A 238 -12.24 10.57 1.84
N ASN A 239 -13.40 10.91 1.25
CA ASN A 239 -13.42 11.66 -0.01
C ASN A 239 -12.86 13.08 0.14
N GLN A 240 -13.08 13.76 1.27
CA GLN A 240 -12.51 15.08 1.53
C GLN A 240 -10.99 15.02 1.63
N ASN A 241 -10.45 14.04 2.37
CA ASN A 241 -9.01 13.84 2.51
C ASN A 241 -8.37 13.43 1.18
N PHE A 242 -8.98 12.50 0.45
CA PHE A 242 -8.55 12.14 -0.91
C PHE A 242 -8.49 13.37 -1.83
N ASN A 243 -9.55 14.19 -1.85
CA ASN A 243 -9.58 15.40 -2.66
C ASN A 243 -8.53 16.42 -2.19
N TYR A 244 -8.32 16.57 -0.89
CA TYR A 244 -7.27 17.43 -0.34
C TYR A 244 -5.88 17.03 -0.85
N TYR A 245 -5.53 15.74 -0.81
CA TYR A 245 -4.25 15.28 -1.31
C TYR A 245 -4.14 15.41 -2.83
N LYS A 246 -5.22 15.11 -3.56
CA LYS A 246 -5.27 15.31 -5.02
C LYS A 246 -5.05 16.77 -5.41
N GLU A 247 -5.60 17.71 -4.64
CA GLU A 247 -5.36 19.15 -4.84
C GLU A 247 -3.94 19.56 -4.42
N LYS A 248 -3.41 19.05 -3.31
CA LYS A 248 -2.06 19.34 -2.80
C LYS A 248 -0.96 18.89 -3.77
N TYR A 249 -1.05 17.67 -4.29
CA TYR A 249 -0.01 17.08 -5.15
C TYR A 249 -0.27 17.27 -6.65
N GLY A 250 -1.50 17.61 -7.05
CA GLY A 250 -1.85 17.88 -8.44
C GLY A 250 -1.50 16.71 -9.37
N PHE A 251 -0.59 16.94 -10.32
CA PHE A 251 -0.16 15.90 -11.26
C PHE A 251 0.74 14.83 -10.63
N ASP A 252 1.38 15.12 -9.49
CA ASP A 252 2.23 14.15 -8.80
C ASP A 252 1.42 13.22 -7.89
N PHE A 253 0.11 13.44 -7.75
CA PHE A 253 -0.78 12.53 -7.03
C PHE A 253 -0.89 11.19 -7.78
N VAL A 254 -0.57 10.10 -7.09
CA VAL A 254 -0.75 8.74 -7.59
C VAL A 254 -1.76 8.04 -6.69
N GLU A 255 -2.86 7.59 -7.28
CA GLU A 255 -3.85 6.79 -6.59
C GLU A 255 -3.30 5.37 -6.39
N PRO A 256 -3.15 4.89 -5.15
CA PRO A 256 -2.77 3.50 -4.91
C PRO A 256 -3.86 2.56 -5.43
N ASP A 257 -3.49 1.45 -6.07
CA ASP A 257 -4.46 0.45 -6.56
C ASP A 257 -5.36 -0.14 -5.44
N ASN A 258 -4.96 0.02 -4.17
CA ASN A 258 -5.73 -0.37 -2.97
C ASN A 258 -6.61 0.76 -2.42
N SER A 259 -7.07 1.69 -3.25
CA SER A 259 -7.90 2.82 -2.81
C SER A 259 -9.24 2.33 -2.23
N PHE A 260 -9.73 3.07 -1.24
CA PHE A 260 -10.95 2.90 -0.44
C PHE A 260 -12.20 2.39 -1.21
N ALA A 261 -12.27 2.63 -2.53
CA ALA A 261 -13.34 2.15 -3.40
C ALA A 261 -13.47 0.62 -3.46
N VAL A 262 -12.38 -0.13 -3.28
CA VAL A 262 -12.37 -1.60 -3.42
C VAL A 262 -12.81 -2.33 -2.14
N LEU A 263 -12.63 -1.73 -0.96
CA LEU A 263 -12.91 -2.38 0.34
C LEU A 263 -14.35 -2.22 0.83
N LEU A 264 -15.20 -1.48 0.11
CA LEU A 264 -16.60 -1.24 0.50
C LEU A 264 -17.62 -2.14 -0.22
N GLU A 265 -17.18 -2.98 -1.16
CA GLU A 265 -18.07 -3.81 -1.99
C GLU A 265 -18.52 -5.13 -1.33
N GLU A 266 -18.03 -5.51 -0.15
CA GLU A 266 -18.47 -6.75 0.51
C GLU A 266 -19.12 -6.49 1.89
N ASP A 267 -20.45 -6.62 1.87
CA ASP A 267 -21.39 -7.00 2.93
C ASP A 267 -21.56 -6.09 4.19
N ASP A 268 -22.79 -5.56 4.27
CA ASP A 268 -23.70 -5.39 5.41
C ASP A 268 -23.14 -5.41 6.86
N GLU A 269 -23.48 -4.34 7.59
CA GLU A 269 -23.41 -4.21 9.07
C GLU A 269 -22.04 -4.37 9.73
N TRP A 270 -21.16 -3.39 9.53
CA TRP A 270 -20.07 -3.12 10.48
C TRP A 270 -20.49 -2.01 11.42
N ALA A 271 -21.27 -2.36 12.44
CA ALA A 271 -21.30 -1.58 13.66
C ALA A 271 -19.93 -1.75 14.32
N LEU A 272 -19.18 -0.65 14.50
CA LEU A 272 -18.09 -0.58 15.47
C LEU A 272 -18.68 -0.77 16.87
N LEU A 273 -19.01 -2.01 17.21
CA LEU A 273 -19.23 -2.46 18.57
C LEU A 273 -17.84 -2.49 19.20
N ILE A 274 -17.47 -1.38 19.82
CA ILE A 274 -16.52 -1.40 20.91
C ILE A 274 -17.17 -2.30 21.97
N GLU A 275 -16.77 -3.57 22.02
CA GLU A 275 -17.00 -4.47 23.14
C GLU A 275 -16.23 -3.93 24.35
N LEU A 276 -16.73 -2.85 24.94
CA LEU A 276 -16.51 -2.54 26.35
C LEU A 276 -17.47 -3.43 27.13
N GLU A 277 -17.09 -4.70 27.30
CA GLU A 277 -17.68 -5.51 28.35
C GLU A 277 -17.43 -4.82 29.70
N ASP A 278 -18.47 -4.89 30.53
CA ASP A 278 -18.59 -4.45 31.92
C ASP A 278 -18.79 -2.94 32.17
N TYR A 279 -20.07 -2.53 32.31
CA TYR A 279 -20.62 -2.24 33.65
C TYR A 279 -22.14 -1.93 33.64
N LYS A 280 -22.92 -2.84 34.26
CA LYS A 280 -24.25 -2.66 34.91
C LYS A 280 -25.42 -2.29 33.97
N SER A 281 -26.56 -2.99 33.99
CA SER A 281 -27.26 -3.57 35.13
C SER A 281 -28.19 -4.70 34.69
N LEU A 282 -28.17 -5.79 35.45
CA LEU A 282 -29.35 -6.63 35.62
C LEU A 282 -30.53 -5.73 36.03
N ASP A 283 -31.54 -5.64 35.16
CA ASP A 283 -32.97 -5.67 35.44
C ASP A 283 -33.72 -5.05 34.24
N GLU A 284 -34.90 -5.62 33.92
CA GLU A 284 -35.83 -5.26 32.83
C GLU A 284 -35.66 -5.99 31.49
N PHE A 285 -35.78 -7.33 31.54
CA PHE A 285 -36.43 -8.07 30.46
C PHE A 285 -37.96 -7.91 30.59
N GLU A 286 -38.51 -6.85 30.00
CA GLU A 286 -39.94 -6.79 29.68
C GLU A 286 -40.13 -6.53 28.18
N ASN A 287 -40.54 -7.59 27.48
CA ASN A 287 -41.36 -7.63 26.27
C ASN A 287 -41.06 -6.62 25.14
N CYS A 288 -40.34 -7.09 24.13
CA CYS A 288 -40.64 -6.75 22.73
C CYS A 288 -40.49 -8.02 21.89
N ASP A 289 -41.61 -8.75 21.78
CA ASP A 289 -41.86 -9.67 20.67
C ASP A 289 -41.93 -8.87 19.35
N ASP A 290 -41.64 -9.59 18.26
CA ASP A 290 -41.76 -9.23 16.85
C ASP A 290 -40.64 -8.37 16.24
N PHE A 291 -39.59 -9.05 15.74
CA PHE A 291 -39.18 -9.04 14.32
C PHE A 291 -38.19 -10.20 14.08
N GLU A 292 -38.70 -11.44 13.98
CA GLU A 292 -37.92 -12.56 13.45
C GLU A 292 -37.81 -12.43 11.92
N ASP A 293 -36.68 -11.87 11.46
CA ASP A 293 -36.23 -12.08 10.09
C ASP A 293 -35.87 -13.55 9.90
N LYS A 294 -36.62 -14.21 9.01
CA LYS A 294 -36.48 -15.62 8.64
C LYS A 294 -35.12 -15.91 8.01
N LYS A 295 -34.08 -16.11 8.84
CA LYS A 295 -32.97 -17.01 8.49
C LYS A 295 -33.57 -18.40 8.27
N GLN A 296 -33.58 -18.89 7.03
CA GLN A 296 -33.95 -20.28 6.73
C GLN A 296 -32.88 -21.20 7.33
N TYR A 297 -33.01 -21.49 8.62
CA TYR A 297 -32.32 -22.61 9.25
C TYR A 297 -32.69 -23.86 8.47
N ILE A 298 -31.68 -24.56 7.96
CA ILE A 298 -31.87 -25.91 7.43
C ILE A 298 -32.26 -26.76 8.65
N GLU A 299 -33.54 -27.08 8.79
CA GLU A 299 -33.98 -28.06 9.79
C GLU A 299 -33.38 -29.42 9.43
N TYR A 300 -32.36 -29.82 10.20
CA TYR A 300 -31.80 -31.17 10.21
C TYR A 300 -32.55 -32.10 11.18
N SER A 301 -33.58 -31.57 11.87
CA SER A 301 -34.48 -32.29 12.76
C SER A 301 -35.24 -33.36 11.98
N GLY A 302 -34.71 -34.60 12.01
CA GLY A 302 -35.30 -35.77 11.36
C GLY A 302 -34.41 -36.47 10.34
N LEU A 303 -33.15 -36.04 10.13
CA LEU A 303 -32.18 -36.84 9.37
C LEU A 303 -31.63 -37.98 10.23
N ASP A 304 -31.50 -39.15 9.62
CA ASP A 304 -30.84 -40.31 10.21
C ASP A 304 -29.34 -39.99 10.42
N ASP A 305 -28.82 -40.25 11.62
CA ASP A 305 -27.45 -39.91 12.02
C ASP A 305 -26.38 -40.58 11.14
N GLU A 306 -26.73 -41.68 10.46
CA GLU A 306 -25.86 -42.34 9.49
C GLU A 306 -25.66 -41.54 8.19
N ILE A 307 -26.59 -40.65 7.83
CA ILE A 307 -26.47 -39.78 6.64
C ILE A 307 -25.59 -38.57 6.94
N LEU A 308 -25.65 -38.04 8.17
CA LEU A 308 -24.82 -36.93 8.63
C LEU A 308 -23.33 -37.31 8.75
N LYS A 309 -23.04 -38.59 9.04
CA LYS A 309 -21.68 -39.10 9.21
C LYS A 309 -21.00 -39.54 7.91
N ASP A 310 -21.75 -39.75 6.83
CA ASP A 310 -21.21 -40.12 5.52
C ASP A 310 -21.34 -38.93 4.54
N PRO A 311 -20.21 -38.24 4.23
CA PRO A 311 -20.23 -37.04 3.41
C PRO A 311 -20.75 -37.29 1.99
N VAL A 312 -20.66 -38.52 1.47
CA VAL A 312 -21.16 -38.86 0.13
C VAL A 312 -22.69 -39.02 0.14
N LYS A 313 -23.25 -39.61 1.21
CA LYS A 313 -24.71 -39.70 1.37
C LYS A 313 -25.35 -38.34 1.62
N LEU A 314 -24.70 -37.49 2.42
CA LEU A 314 -25.16 -36.12 2.67
C LEU A 314 -25.22 -35.30 1.37
N LEU A 315 -24.20 -35.42 0.51
CA LEU A 315 -24.15 -34.75 -0.79
C LEU A 315 -25.26 -35.21 -1.74
N ASN A 316 -25.57 -36.51 -1.75
CA ASN A 316 -26.66 -37.06 -2.54
C ASN A 316 -28.04 -36.59 -2.03
N TRP A 317 -28.22 -36.50 -0.71
CA TRP A 317 -29.45 -35.98 -0.11
C TRP A 317 -29.67 -34.48 -0.43
N LEU A 318 -28.62 -33.67 -0.34
CA LEU A 318 -28.66 -32.25 -0.71
C LEU A 318 -29.00 -32.06 -2.20
N LYS A 319 -28.41 -32.88 -3.08
CA LYS A 319 -28.71 -32.86 -4.52
C LYS A 319 -30.17 -33.20 -4.81
N GLN A 320 -30.72 -34.25 -4.18
CA GLN A 320 -32.13 -34.62 -4.36
C GLN A 320 -33.07 -33.48 -3.94
N ARG A 321 -32.83 -32.86 -2.77
CA ARG A 321 -33.65 -31.74 -2.27
C ARG A 321 -33.58 -30.52 -3.19
N TYR A 322 -32.41 -30.24 -3.76
CA TYR A 322 -32.24 -29.15 -4.73
C TYR A 322 -33.04 -29.40 -6.02
N THR A 323 -33.05 -30.63 -6.55
CA THR A 323 -33.87 -31.00 -7.71
C THR A 323 -35.38 -30.97 -7.44
N GLU A 324 -35.84 -31.36 -6.25
CA GLU A 324 -37.26 -31.27 -5.87
C GLU A 324 -37.72 -29.82 -5.71
N LYS A 325 -36.86 -28.95 -5.15
CA LYS A 325 -37.12 -27.50 -5.03
C LYS A 325 -37.22 -26.85 -6.42
N ASN A 326 -36.32 -27.21 -7.35
CA ASN A 326 -36.36 -26.72 -8.73
C ASN A 326 -37.53 -27.26 -9.55
N LYS A 327 -38.03 -28.47 -9.26
CA LYS A 327 -39.30 -28.96 -9.83
C LYS A 327 -40.50 -28.16 -9.31
N LYS A 328 -40.59 -27.85 -8.01
CA LYS A 328 -41.67 -27.01 -7.45
C LYS A 328 -41.66 -25.58 -8.01
N ILE A 329 -40.50 -25.00 -8.26
CA ILE A 329 -40.36 -23.67 -8.88
C ILE A 329 -40.86 -23.69 -10.35
N LYS A 330 -40.57 -24.74 -11.12
CA LYS A 330 -41.08 -24.87 -12.51
C LYS A 330 -42.60 -25.04 -12.61
N TYR A 331 -43.26 -25.66 -11.64
CA TYR A 331 -44.73 -25.76 -11.63
C TYR A 331 -45.43 -24.43 -11.25
N ASN A 332 -44.78 -23.55 -10.49
CA ASN A 332 -45.33 -22.24 -10.11
C ASN A 332 -45.17 -21.15 -11.22
N VAL A 333 -44.18 -21.29 -12.11
CA VAL A 333 -43.98 -20.34 -13.23
C VAL A 333 -44.99 -20.59 -14.37
N ASN A 334 -45.47 -21.83 -14.56
CA ASN A 334 -46.46 -22.16 -15.60
C ASN A 334 -47.94 -21.88 -15.20
N ALA A 335 -48.19 -21.41 -13.97
CA ALA A 335 -49.53 -21.09 -13.47
C ALA A 335 -49.85 -19.58 -13.43
N SER A 336 -48.92 -18.70 -13.87
CA SER A 336 -49.05 -17.23 -13.75
C SER A 336 -49.02 -16.45 -15.08
N SER A 337 -49.01 -17.12 -16.24
CA SER A 337 -49.17 -16.47 -17.55
C SER A 337 -50.63 -16.50 -18.03
N ASN A 338 -51.48 -15.64 -17.46
CA ASN A 338 -52.71 -15.16 -18.09
C ASN A 338 -52.75 -13.63 -17.90
N CYS A 339 -52.22 -12.89 -18.88
CA CYS A 339 -52.42 -11.45 -18.99
C CYS A 339 -53.83 -11.19 -19.56
N PRO A 340 -54.63 -10.28 -18.97
CA PRO A 340 -55.77 -9.67 -19.67
C PRO A 340 -55.28 -8.50 -20.53
N GLU A 341 -55.71 -8.49 -21.80
CA GLU A 341 -55.61 -7.36 -22.73
C GLU A 341 -56.36 -6.15 -22.16
N ILE A 342 -55.74 -4.96 -22.24
CA ILE A 342 -56.42 -3.67 -22.05
C ILE A 342 -56.43 -2.97 -23.41
N ASP A 343 -57.63 -2.89 -23.99
CA ASP A 343 -57.95 -2.08 -25.15
C ASP A 343 -57.84 -0.58 -24.83
N VAL A 344 -57.18 0.16 -25.72
CA VAL A 344 -57.19 1.62 -25.77
C VAL A 344 -58.41 2.06 -26.59
N VAL A 345 -59.37 2.73 -25.95
CA VAL A 345 -60.48 3.42 -26.61
C VAL A 345 -60.08 4.89 -26.82
N ASN A 346 -60.23 5.37 -28.06
CA ASN A 346 -60.24 6.80 -28.42
C ASN A 346 -61.46 7.52 -27.88
#